data_AF-S8FU83-F1
#
_entry.id   AF-S8FU83-F1
#
_cell.length_a   1.000
_cell.length_b   1.000
_cell.length_c   1.000
_cell.angle_alpha   90.00
_cell.angle_beta   90.00
_cell.angle_gamma   90.00
#
_symmetry.space_group_name_H-M   'P 1'
#
loop_
_entity.id
_entity.type
_entity.pdbx_description
1 polymer ?
#
loop_
_entity_poly.entity_id
_entity_poly.type
_entity_poly.pdbx_seq_one_letter_code
_entity_poly.pdbx_strand_id
1 'polypeptide(L)'
;MREVRAQRIVEEPELRTREAQQLAENRPHSAPAPVEDDLSALDATVSGPPLPTVVTKGFDFIQAVKDGYPLDRTLKKVLDHPDEHRAFRLADGIIWYIRPGKSLQEDVLCVPRSTARGRRLTEIVLDEAHKAIGHLGARRTSDYVRRWYWW
;
A
#
# COMPACT_ATOMS: atom_id res chain seq x y z
N MET A 1 -37.56 18.30 -70.30
CA MET A 1 -36.78 18.05 -69.07
C MET A 1 -37.39 18.88 -67.95
N ARG A 2 -37.79 18.26 -66.82
CA ARG A 2 -38.22 18.96 -65.59
C ARG A 2 -37.36 18.42 -64.46
N GLU A 3 -36.55 19.28 -63.84
CA GLU A 3 -35.70 18.96 -62.70
C GLU A 3 -36.57 18.76 -61.44
N VAL A 4 -36.40 17.62 -60.77
CA VAL A 4 -36.97 17.39 -59.44
C VAL A 4 -35.95 17.88 -58.42
N ARG A 5 -36.21 19.06 -57.82
CA ARG A 5 -35.45 19.52 -56.64
C ARG A 5 -35.82 18.63 -55.47
N ALA A 6 -34.89 17.77 -55.05
CA ALA A 6 -35.02 16.98 -53.83
C ALA A 6 -35.13 17.92 -52.62
N GLN A 7 -36.25 17.83 -51.90
CA GLN A 7 -36.44 18.56 -50.64
C GLN A 7 -35.67 17.83 -49.54
N ARG A 8 -34.87 18.59 -48.76
CA ARG A 8 -34.08 18.07 -47.64
C ARG A 8 -35.04 17.60 -46.54
N ILE A 9 -35.06 16.29 -46.29
CA ILE A 9 -35.76 15.71 -45.14
C ILE A 9 -35.01 16.18 -43.88
N VAL A 10 -35.70 16.90 -43.01
CA VAL A 10 -35.19 17.27 -41.69
C VAL A 10 -35.58 16.15 -40.75
N GLU A 11 -34.63 15.33 -40.33
CA GLU A 11 -34.88 14.28 -39.36
C GLU A 11 -35.17 14.90 -38.00
N GLU A 12 -36.32 14.53 -37.42
CA GLU A 12 -36.61 14.90 -36.05
C GLU A 12 -35.65 14.17 -35.10
N PRO A 13 -35.02 14.87 -34.15
CA PRO A 13 -34.09 14.24 -33.24
C PRO A 13 -34.81 13.20 -32.38
N GLU A 14 -34.23 12.00 -32.32
CA GLU A 14 -34.74 10.86 -31.56
C GLU A 14 -34.93 11.20 -30.07
N LEU A 15 -35.87 10.49 -29.43
CA LEU A 15 -36.28 10.74 -28.04
C LEU A 15 -35.09 10.72 -27.07
N ARG A 16 -34.14 9.80 -27.27
CA ARG A 16 -32.91 9.71 -26.45
C ARG A 16 -32.04 10.96 -26.54
N THR A 17 -31.99 11.59 -27.71
CA THR A 17 -31.23 12.83 -27.93
C THR A 17 -31.89 14.00 -27.21
N ARG A 18 -33.23 14.05 -27.21
CA ARG A 18 -34.01 15.05 -26.46
C ARG A 18 -33.86 14.86 -24.94
N GLU A 19 -33.89 13.62 -24.46
CA GLU A 19 -33.68 13.29 -23.05
C GLU A 19 -32.27 13.68 -22.58
N ALA A 20 -31.25 13.40 -23.39
CA ALA A 20 -29.87 13.80 -23.09
C ALA A 20 -29.70 15.33 -23.01
N GLN A 21 -30.40 16.09 -23.85
CA GLN A 21 -30.42 17.55 -23.80
C GLN A 21 -31.12 18.05 -22.53
N GLN A 22 -32.27 17.49 -22.16
CA GLN A 22 -32.99 17.89 -20.95
C GLN A 22 -32.20 17.59 -19.66
N LEU A 23 -31.45 16.49 -19.63
CA LEU A 23 -30.54 16.16 -18.53
C LEU A 23 -29.34 17.12 -18.45
N ALA A 24 -28.84 17.60 -19.59
CA ALA A 24 -27.79 18.60 -19.63
C ALA A 24 -28.28 19.99 -19.19
N GLU A 25 -29.49 20.37 -19.60
CA GLU A 25 -30.12 21.66 -19.24
C GLU A 25 -30.47 21.74 -17.75
N ASN A 26 -30.94 20.64 -17.14
CA ASN A 26 -31.25 20.58 -15.71
C ASN A 26 -30.06 20.18 -14.83
N ARG A 27 -28.82 20.22 -15.36
CA ARG A 27 -27.64 19.98 -14.53
C ARG A 27 -27.56 21.09 -13.47
N PRO A 28 -27.66 20.78 -12.17
CA PRO A 28 -27.52 21.80 -11.16
C PRO A 28 -26.13 22.44 -11.28
N HIS A 29 -26.08 23.77 -11.27
CA HIS A 29 -24.84 24.54 -11.24
C HIS A 29 -24.20 24.40 -9.86
N SER A 30 -23.67 23.21 -9.57
CA SER A 30 -22.73 23.06 -8.47
C SER A 30 -21.47 23.78 -8.86
N ALA A 31 -21.04 24.72 -8.01
CA ALA A 31 -19.76 25.41 -8.12
C ALA A 31 -18.64 24.42 -8.50
N PRO A 32 -17.62 24.85 -9.27
CA PRO A 32 -16.51 23.98 -9.60
C PRO A 32 -16.00 23.34 -8.31
N ALA A 33 -16.02 22.01 -8.27
CA ALA A 33 -15.33 21.28 -7.22
C ALA A 33 -13.91 21.87 -7.14
N PRO A 34 -13.33 22.02 -5.93
CA PRO A 34 -11.91 22.31 -5.84
C PRO A 34 -11.22 21.32 -6.78
N VAL A 35 -10.37 21.84 -7.66
CA VAL A 35 -9.46 21.03 -8.45
C VAL A 35 -8.81 20.05 -7.47
N GLU A 36 -9.31 18.83 -7.45
CA GLU A 36 -8.60 17.73 -6.83
C GLU A 36 -7.35 17.65 -7.67
N ASP A 37 -6.24 18.15 -7.10
CA ASP A 37 -4.90 17.87 -7.58
C ASP A 37 -4.92 16.42 -8.04
N ASP A 38 -4.57 16.23 -9.31
CA ASP A 38 -4.33 14.93 -9.89
C ASP A 38 -3.20 14.30 -9.07
N LEU A 39 -3.59 13.68 -7.95
CA LEU A 39 -2.78 12.89 -7.05
C LEU A 39 -2.35 11.72 -7.91
N SER A 40 -1.28 11.95 -8.66
CA SER A 40 -0.60 10.94 -9.45
C SER A 40 -0.60 9.67 -8.63
N ALA A 41 -1.18 8.60 -9.18
CA ALA A 41 -1.44 7.35 -8.49
C ALA A 41 -0.20 6.72 -7.82
N LEU A 42 0.98 7.27 -8.11
CA LEU A 42 2.29 6.99 -7.56
C LEU A 42 2.49 7.52 -6.13
N ASP A 43 1.80 8.60 -5.72
CA ASP A 43 2.07 9.34 -4.47
C ASP A 43 0.96 9.27 -3.41
N ALA A 44 -0.17 8.61 -3.72
CA ALA A 44 -1.14 8.21 -2.71
C ALA A 44 -0.51 7.13 -1.81
N THR A 45 0.32 7.57 -0.86
CA THR A 45 0.83 6.74 0.22
C THR A 45 -0.38 6.12 0.93
N VAL A 46 -0.36 4.79 1.08
CA VAL A 46 -1.36 4.10 1.90
C VAL A 46 -1.33 4.73 3.28
N SER A 47 -2.42 5.42 3.63
CA SER A 47 -2.61 6.07 4.92
C SER A 47 -3.12 5.04 5.92
N GLY A 48 -2.47 4.94 7.08
CA GLY A 48 -2.77 3.98 8.13
C GLY A 48 -1.92 4.28 9.36
N PRO A 49 -2.27 3.73 10.55
CA PRO A 49 -1.47 3.92 11.75
C PRO A 49 -0.04 3.39 11.57
N PRO A 50 0.95 3.75 12.40
CA PRO A 50 2.25 3.11 12.34
C PRO A 50 2.13 1.62 12.65
N LEU A 51 2.55 0.75 11.73
CA LEU A 51 2.39 -0.70 11.86
C LEU A 51 3.04 -1.29 13.12
N PRO A 52 4.22 -0.83 13.60
CA PRO A 52 4.79 -1.31 14.85
C PRO A 52 3.86 -1.16 16.06
N THR A 53 3.05 -0.10 16.10
CA THR A 53 2.07 0.16 17.16
C THR A 53 0.87 -0.79 17.08
N VAL A 54 0.59 -1.36 15.91
CA VAL A 54 -0.51 -2.32 15.71
C VAL A 54 -0.07 -3.74 16.05
N VAL A 55 1.08 -4.17 15.51
CA VAL A 55 1.58 -5.55 15.64
C VAL A 55 1.93 -5.92 17.09
N THR A 56 2.32 -4.94 17.91
CA THR A 56 2.72 -5.15 19.31
C THR A 56 1.54 -5.33 20.28
N LYS A 57 0.29 -5.25 19.81
CA LYS A 57 -0.90 -5.44 20.64
C LYS A 57 -1.20 -6.93 20.84
N GLY A 58 -0.95 -7.45 22.05
CA GLY A 58 -1.47 -8.76 22.50
C GLY A 58 -0.47 -9.89 22.67
N PHE A 59 0.79 -9.72 22.25
CA PHE A 59 1.91 -10.59 22.63
C PHE A 59 3.24 -9.86 22.44
N ASP A 60 4.29 -10.33 23.12
CA ASP A 60 5.64 -9.76 22.97
C ASP A 60 6.24 -10.14 21.60
N PHE A 61 5.85 -9.37 20.59
CA PHE A 61 6.29 -9.56 19.22
C PHE A 61 7.80 -9.40 19.07
N ILE A 62 8.40 -8.45 19.79
CA ILE A 62 9.84 -8.18 19.70
C ILE A 62 10.62 -9.36 20.29
N GLN A 63 10.19 -9.92 21.42
CA GLN A 63 10.83 -11.11 21.96
C GLN A 63 10.71 -12.30 21.00
N ALA A 64 9.52 -12.52 20.42
CA ALA A 64 9.32 -13.60 19.44
C ALA A 64 10.21 -13.44 18.19
N VAL A 65 10.45 -12.20 17.73
CA VAL A 65 11.40 -11.89 16.67
C VAL A 65 12.83 -12.27 17.08
N LYS A 66 13.26 -11.89 18.28
CA LYS A 66 14.59 -12.24 18.80
C LYS A 66 14.80 -13.75 18.89
N ASP A 67 13.83 -14.46 19.46
CA ASP A 67 13.84 -15.93 19.58
C ASP A 67 13.83 -16.62 18.21
N GLY A 68 13.32 -15.93 17.19
CA GLY A 68 13.27 -16.40 15.81
C GLY A 68 14.58 -16.28 15.03
N TYR A 69 15.49 -15.37 15.39
CA TYR A 69 16.72 -15.15 14.61
C TYR A 69 17.60 -16.40 14.47
N PRO A 70 17.83 -17.22 15.51
CA PRO A 70 18.61 -18.45 15.39
C PRO A 70 17.97 -19.50 14.46
N LEU A 71 16.65 -19.43 14.25
CA LEU A 71 15.89 -20.38 13.42
C LEU A 71 15.87 -19.96 11.95
N ASP A 72 16.16 -18.70 11.64
CA ASP A 72 16.22 -18.17 10.28
C ASP A 72 17.64 -18.29 9.71
N ARG A 73 17.79 -18.97 8.57
CA ARG A 73 19.10 -19.24 7.97
C ARG A 73 19.89 -17.97 7.61
N THR A 74 19.21 -16.91 7.19
CA THR A 74 19.85 -15.67 6.76
C THR A 74 20.17 -14.83 7.97
N LEU A 75 19.19 -14.62 8.85
CA LEU A 75 19.36 -13.77 10.03
C LEU A 75 20.27 -14.41 11.08
N LYS A 76 20.36 -15.76 11.14
CA LYS A 76 21.36 -16.45 11.95
C LYS A 76 22.78 -16.08 11.55
N LYS A 77 23.10 -16.02 10.25
CA LYS A 77 24.44 -15.63 9.78
C LYS A 77 24.76 -14.18 10.16
N VAL A 78 23.77 -13.29 10.02
CA VAL A 78 23.88 -11.90 10.45
C VAL A 78 24.08 -11.79 11.96
N LEU A 79 23.42 -12.65 12.75
CA LEU A 79 23.58 -12.70 14.20
C LEU A 79 24.95 -13.23 14.62
N ASP A 80 25.45 -14.28 13.96
CA ASP A 80 26.74 -14.91 14.27
C ASP A 80 27.93 -14.03 13.82
N HIS A 81 27.82 -13.34 12.68
CA HIS A 81 28.89 -12.55 12.07
C HIS A 81 28.40 -11.18 11.56
N PRO A 82 28.00 -10.26 12.45
CA PRO A 82 27.40 -8.97 12.05
C PRO A 82 28.35 -8.11 11.19
N ASP A 83 29.66 -8.16 11.43
CA ASP A 83 30.67 -7.36 10.71
C ASP A 83 30.83 -7.74 9.23
N GLU A 84 30.48 -8.98 8.87
CA GLU A 84 30.49 -9.46 7.48
C GLU A 84 29.27 -8.99 6.68
N HIS A 85 28.25 -8.48 7.38
CA HIS A 85 26.93 -8.20 6.85
C HIS A 85 26.59 -6.71 6.93
N ARG A 86 27.35 -5.87 6.22
CA ARG A 86 27.25 -4.38 6.24
C ARG A 86 25.88 -3.79 5.88
N ALA A 87 25.00 -4.55 5.24
CA ALA A 87 23.62 -4.12 4.97
C ALA A 87 22.72 -4.18 6.22
N PHE A 88 23.22 -4.75 7.31
CA PHE A 88 22.49 -4.94 8.55
C PHE A 88 23.23 -4.28 9.70
N ARG A 89 22.46 -3.89 10.71
CA ARG A 89 22.96 -3.36 11.98
C ARG A 89 22.33 -4.15 13.12
N LEU A 90 23.17 -4.71 13.98
CA LEU A 90 22.73 -5.37 15.21
C LEU A 90 22.76 -4.34 16.35
N ALA A 91 21.62 -4.13 17.01
CA ALA A 91 21.52 -3.26 18.19
C ALA A 91 20.51 -3.82 19.18
N ASP A 92 20.88 -3.94 20.46
CA ASP A 92 20.02 -4.50 21.53
C ASP A 92 19.43 -5.89 21.23
N GLY A 93 20.20 -6.71 20.50
CA GLY A 93 19.76 -8.03 20.03
C GLY A 93 18.70 -7.98 18.93
N ILE A 94 18.48 -6.81 18.31
CA ILE A 94 17.58 -6.58 17.19
C ILE A 94 18.38 -6.36 15.92
N ILE A 95 18.03 -7.07 14.86
CA ILE A 95 18.65 -6.90 13.54
C ILE A 95 17.83 -5.88 12.75
N TRP A 96 18.50 -4.82 12.32
CA TRP A 96 17.96 -3.75 11.48
C TRP A 96 18.55 -3.85 10.08
N TYR A 97 17.72 -3.69 9.05
CA TYR A 97 18.18 -3.55 7.68
C TYR A 97 18.40 -2.07 7.36
N ILE A 98 19.61 -1.75 6.91
CA ILE A 98 20.02 -0.38 6.59
C ILE A 98 19.51 -0.03 5.20
N ARG A 99 18.69 1.01 5.10
CA ARG A 99 18.23 1.52 3.80
C ARG A 99 19.31 2.42 3.19
N PRO A 100 19.91 2.07 2.03
CA PRO A 100 20.94 2.90 1.41
C PRO A 100 20.43 4.31 1.11
N GLY A 101 21.22 5.32 1.43
CA GLY A 101 20.87 6.74 1.18
C GLY A 101 19.80 7.30 2.12
N LYS A 102 19.46 6.61 3.22
CA LYS A 102 18.50 7.05 4.24
C LYS A 102 19.16 7.22 5.61
N SER A 103 18.49 7.94 6.51
CA SER A 103 18.98 8.14 7.88
C SER A 103 18.82 6.87 8.73
N LEU A 104 19.56 6.76 9.84
CA LEU A 104 19.45 5.63 10.79
C LEU A 104 18.03 5.44 11.35
N GLN A 105 17.24 6.52 11.46
CA GLN A 105 15.84 6.47 11.89
C GLN A 105 14.92 5.81 10.87
N GLU A 106 15.40 5.64 9.63
CA GLU A 106 14.69 4.94 8.57
C GLU A 106 15.14 3.47 8.45
N ASP A 107 16.01 2.94 9.30
CA ASP A 107 16.28 1.50 9.27
C ASP A 107 15.00 0.70 9.58
N VAL A 108 14.86 -0.49 8.99
CA VAL A 108 13.67 -1.33 9.14
C VAL A 108 13.98 -2.61 9.91
N LEU A 109 13.03 -3.08 10.70
CA LEU A 109 13.19 -4.28 11.53
C LEU A 109 13.26 -5.53 10.65
N CYS A 110 14.28 -6.36 10.83
CA CYS A 110 14.33 -7.67 10.20
C CYS A 110 13.44 -8.66 10.96
N VAL A 111 12.50 -9.28 10.24
CA VAL A 111 11.57 -10.26 10.79
C VAL A 111 11.98 -11.66 10.30
N PRO A 112 12.33 -12.60 11.20
CA PRO A 112 12.69 -13.94 10.79
C PRO A 112 11.49 -14.68 10.22
N ARG A 113 11.75 -15.60 9.28
CA ARG A 113 10.75 -16.52 8.72
C ARG A 113 10.46 -17.70 9.66
N SER A 114 10.46 -17.44 10.96
CA SER A 114 10.17 -18.41 12.03
C SER A 114 8.70 -18.36 12.44
N THR A 115 8.31 -19.30 13.28
CA THR A 115 6.95 -19.44 13.81
C THR A 115 6.90 -19.06 15.28
N ALA A 116 5.91 -18.27 15.67
CA ALA A 116 5.58 -17.96 17.05
C ALA A 116 4.10 -18.29 17.30
N ARG A 117 3.80 -19.01 18.38
CA ARG A 117 2.42 -19.44 18.73
C ARG A 117 1.69 -20.15 17.59
N GLY A 118 2.40 -20.99 16.82
CA GLY A 118 1.83 -21.75 15.70
C GLY A 118 1.59 -20.95 14.41
N ARG A 119 1.94 -19.66 14.37
CA ARG A 119 1.81 -18.80 13.18
C ARG A 119 3.15 -18.23 12.76
N ARG A 120 3.36 -17.98 11.46
CA ARG A 120 4.61 -17.35 10.99
C ARG A 120 4.65 -15.89 11.42
N LEU A 121 5.81 -15.39 11.87
CA LEU A 121 5.93 -13.98 12.25
C LEU A 121 5.61 -13.04 11.10
N THR A 122 6.05 -13.37 9.88
CA THR A 122 5.74 -12.61 8.67
C THR A 122 4.24 -12.61 8.35
N GLU A 123 3.53 -13.71 8.61
CA GLU A 123 2.08 -13.81 8.44
C GLU A 123 1.35 -12.90 9.43
N ILE A 124 1.78 -12.89 10.70
CA ILE A 124 1.22 -11.99 11.73
C ILE A 124 1.36 -10.53 11.28
N VAL A 125 2.55 -10.13 10.81
CA VAL A 125 2.80 -8.77 10.32
C VAL A 125 1.91 -8.43 9.11
N LEU A 126 1.79 -9.34 8.14
CA LEU A 126 0.97 -9.14 6.95
C LEU A 126 -0.53 -9.03 7.29
N ASP A 127 -1.03 -9.86 8.19
CA ASP A 127 -2.43 -9.84 8.62
C ASP A 127 -2.78 -8.53 9.34
N GLU A 128 -1.94 -8.09 10.27
CA GLU A 128 -2.15 -6.85 10.99
C GLU A 128 -2.04 -5.64 10.05
N ALA A 129 -1.11 -5.68 9.10
CA ALA A 129 -1.01 -4.65 8.07
C ALA A 129 -2.25 -4.57 7.18
N HIS A 130 -2.74 -5.73 6.73
CA HIS A 130 -3.90 -5.81 5.86
C HIS A 130 -5.16 -5.30 6.57
N LYS A 131 -5.34 -5.62 7.86
CA LYS A 131 -6.42 -5.05 8.69
C LYS A 131 -6.24 -3.54 8.90
N ALA A 132 -5.01 -3.09 9.21
CA ALA A 132 -4.72 -1.70 9.57
C ALA A 132 -5.02 -0.71 8.44
N ILE A 133 -4.88 -1.13 7.18
CA ILE A 133 -5.11 -0.27 6.01
C ILE A 133 -6.50 -0.48 5.38
N GLY A 134 -7.38 -1.27 6.00
CA GLY A 134 -8.74 -1.49 5.52
C GLY A 134 -8.85 -2.52 4.39
N HIS A 135 -8.13 -3.64 4.51
CA HIS A 135 -8.19 -4.77 3.58
C HIS A 135 -7.79 -4.45 2.13
N LEU A 136 -6.86 -3.50 1.94
CA LEU A 136 -6.35 -3.20 0.61
C LEU A 136 -5.61 -4.39 0.01
N GLY A 137 -5.58 -4.45 -1.33
CA GLY A 137 -4.94 -5.53 -2.07
C GLY A 137 -3.45 -5.73 -1.72
N ALA A 138 -2.92 -6.88 -2.13
CA ALA A 138 -1.58 -7.35 -1.75
C ALA A 138 -0.45 -6.35 -2.03
N ARG A 139 -0.52 -5.59 -3.14
CA ARG A 139 0.47 -4.56 -3.48
C ARG A 139 0.51 -3.45 -2.43
N ARG A 140 -0.66 -2.86 -2.12
CA ARG A 140 -0.79 -1.77 -1.14
C ARG A 140 -0.38 -2.24 0.26
N THR A 141 -0.73 -3.47 0.63
CA THR A 141 -0.29 -4.09 1.89
C THR A 141 1.24 -4.23 1.94
N SER A 142 1.86 -4.74 0.87
CA SER A 142 3.32 -4.89 0.81
C SER A 142 4.06 -3.55 0.89
N ASP A 143 3.57 -2.54 0.16
CA ASP A 143 4.15 -1.18 0.16
C ASP A 143 4.06 -0.52 1.54
N TYR A 144 3.00 -0.82 2.28
CA TYR A 144 2.82 -0.35 3.64
C TYR A 144 3.74 -1.09 4.64
N VAL A 145 3.85 -2.42 4.57
CA VAL A 145 4.72 -3.20 5.48
C VAL A 145 6.19 -2.86 5.33
N ARG A 146 6.67 -2.69 4.09
CA ARG A 146 8.09 -2.39 3.77
C ARG A 146 8.61 -1.08 4.36
N ARG A 147 7.73 -0.23 4.91
CA ARG A 147 8.13 0.99 5.62
C ARG A 147 8.79 0.71 6.97
N TRP A 148 8.49 -0.45 7.58
CA TRP A 148 8.94 -0.80 8.94
C TRP A 148 9.64 -2.15 9.04
N TYR A 149 9.41 -3.06 8.08
CA TYR A 149 9.90 -4.44 8.17
C TYR A 149 10.61 -4.92 6.90
N TRP A 150 11.52 -5.87 7.08
CA TRP A 150 12.27 -6.56 6.01
C TRP A 150 12.37 -8.06 6.31
N TRP A 151 12.27 -8.91 5.27
CA TRP A 151 12.49 -10.37 5.32
C TRP A 151 12.69 -11.00 3.94
#